data_AF-A0A1I8N724-F1
#
_entry.id   AF-A0A1I8N724-F1
#
_cell.length_a   1.000
_cell.length_b   1.000
_cell.length_c   1.000
_cell.angle_alpha   90.00
_cell.angle_beta   90.00
_cell.angle_gamma   90.00
#
_symmetry.space_group_name_H-M   'P 1'
#
loop_
_entity.id
_entity.type
_entity.pdbx_description
1 polymer ?
#
loop_
_entity_poly.entity_id
_entity_poly.type
_entity_poly.pdbx_seq_one_letter_code
_entity_poly.pdbx_strand_id
1 'polypeptide(L)'
;MENIDEKYRKPRRTKGTPSYYYRNRVAAAGIVAGSLIFALWYCTPIYQGASEKFVREYLTTTEEEKDRKYMFNLKANPRTSKAIQQTIDEKKQLISER
;
A
#
# COMPACT_ATOMS: atom_id res chain seq x y z
N MET A 1 4.89 30.38 16.03
CA MET A 1 3.59 29.98 16.58
C MET A 1 3.45 30.71 17.91
N GLU A 2 2.42 31.55 18.07
CA GLU A 2 2.17 32.22 19.35
C GLU A 2 1.89 31.17 20.44
N ASN A 3 2.55 31.31 21.59
CA ASN A 3 2.39 30.42 22.72
C ASN A 3 1.11 30.82 23.47
N ILE A 4 -0.02 30.26 23.04
CA ILE A 4 -1.34 30.54 23.61
C ILE A 4 -1.47 29.78 24.93
N ASP A 5 -1.69 30.51 26.03
CA ASP A 5 -1.91 29.92 27.35
C ASP A 5 -3.26 29.18 27.40
N GLU A 6 -3.21 27.85 27.32
CA GLU A 6 -4.39 26.99 27.30
C GLU A 6 -5.13 26.91 28.64
N LYS A 7 -4.49 27.35 29.75
CA LYS A 7 -5.05 27.22 31.10
C LYS A 7 -6.34 28.01 31.30
N TYR A 8 -6.46 29.17 30.67
CA TYR A 8 -7.64 30.04 30.78
C TYR A 8 -8.65 29.83 29.65
N ARG A 9 -8.37 28.90 28.73
CA ARG A 9 -9.21 28.66 27.57
C ARG A 9 -10.45 27.89 27.99
N LYS A 10 -11.64 28.44 27.70
CA LYS A 10 -12.89 27.71 27.90
C LYS A 10 -12.83 26.37 27.16
N PRO A 11 -13.01 25.23 27.83
CA PRO A 11 -12.99 23.93 27.17
C PRO A 11 -14.16 23.86 26.16
N ARG A 12 -13.84 23.67 24.88
CA ARG A 12 -14.85 23.56 23.80
C ARG A 12 -15.81 22.38 23.99
N ARG A 13 -15.42 21.39 24.80
CA ARG A 13 -16.24 20.27 25.22
C ARG A 13 -16.05 20.04 26.71
N THR A 14 -17.15 19.95 27.45
CA THR A 14 -17.16 19.68 28.89
C THR A 14 -16.75 18.24 29.17
N LYS A 15 -15.45 18.04 29.38
CA LYS A 15 -14.89 16.76 29.84
C LYS A 15 -15.54 16.35 31.17
N GLY A 16 -15.75 15.05 31.36
CA GLY A 16 -16.33 14.51 32.61
C GLY A 16 -17.85 14.50 32.67
N THR A 17 -18.56 15.04 31.68
CA THR A 17 -20.02 14.93 31.61
C THR A 17 -20.46 13.55 31.11
N PRO A 18 -21.63 13.03 31.52
CA PRO A 18 -22.16 11.78 30.97
C PRO A 18 -22.28 11.80 29.44
N SER A 19 -22.67 12.94 28.87
CA SER A 19 -22.75 13.15 27.41
C SER A 19 -21.38 13.00 26.72
N TYR A 20 -20.30 13.50 27.34
CA TYR A 20 -18.94 13.34 26.83
C TYR A 20 -18.51 11.86 26.76
N TYR A 21 -18.78 11.10 27.83
CA TYR A 21 -18.46 9.67 27.87
C TYR A 21 -19.27 8.87 26.87
N TYR A 22 -20.58 9.14 26.76
CA TYR A 22 -21.45 8.44 25.83
C TYR A 22 -20.98 8.59 24.38
N ARG A 23 -20.68 9.82 23.94
CA ARG A 23 -20.18 10.09 22.58
C ARG A 23 -18.88 9.36 22.28
N ASN A 24 -17.92 9.40 23.22
CA ASN A 24 -16.64 8.73 23.02
C ASN A 24 -16.80 7.20 22.98
N ARG A 25 -17.69 6.62 23.80
CA ARG A 25 -17.98 5.18 23.78
C ARG A 25 -18.66 4.76 22.47
N VAL A 26 -19.62 5.54 21.98
CA VAL A 26 -20.27 5.28 20.69
C VAL A 26 -19.26 5.37 19.55
N ALA A 27 -18.40 6.39 19.55
CA ALA A 27 -17.34 6.51 18.55
C ALA A 27 -16.37 5.32 18.60
N ALA A 28 -15.92 4.93 19.80
CA ALA A 28 -15.05 3.77 19.98
C ALA A 28 -15.72 2.47 19.51
N ALA A 29 -16.99 2.26 19.87
CA ALA A 29 -17.77 1.10 19.43
C ALA A 29 -17.91 1.05 17.91
N GLY A 30 -18.16 2.20 17.26
CA GLY A 30 -18.22 2.30 15.81
C GLY A 30 -16.89 1.93 15.13
N ILE A 31 -15.76 2.40 15.67
CA ILE A 31 -14.43 2.04 15.17
C ILE A 31 -14.17 0.54 15.31
N VAL A 32 -14.46 -0.03 16.48
CA VAL A 32 -14.29 -1.47 16.74
C VAL A 32 -15.17 -2.29 15.80
N ALA A 33 -16.46 -1.98 15.70
CA ALA A 33 -17.38 -2.68 14.82
C ALA A 33 -16.96 -2.58 13.34
N GLY A 34 -16.60 -1.38 12.87
CA GLY A 34 -16.13 -1.16 11.51
C GLY A 34 -14.85 -1.93 11.21
N SER A 35 -13.88 -1.95 12.14
CA SER A 35 -12.64 -2.70 11.97
C SER A 35 -12.87 -4.21 11.92
N LEU A 36 -13.78 -4.75 12.71
CA LEU A 36 -14.15 -6.17 12.67
C LEU A 36 -14.83 -6.56 11.36
N ILE A 37 -15.80 -5.76 10.91
CA ILE A 37 -16.48 -6.00 9.62
C ILE A 37 -15.46 -5.95 8.48
N PHE A 38 -14.56 -4.96 8.50
CA PHE A 38 -13.52 -4.84 7.49
C PHE A 38 -12.54 -6.02 7.51
N ALA A 39 -12.12 -6.48 8.70
CA ALA A 39 -11.24 -7.64 8.84
C ALA A 39 -11.91 -8.93 8.33
N LEU A 40 -13.20 -9.13 8.66
CA LEU A 40 -13.97 -10.26 8.14
C LEU A 40 -14.12 -10.18 6.62
N TRP A 41 -14.36 -8.99 6.08
CA TRP A 41 -14.44 -8.78 4.63
C TRP A 41 -13.12 -9.11 3.92
N TYR A 42 -11.98 -8.70 4.50
CA TYR A 42 -10.65 -9.00 3.97
C TYR A 42 -10.36 -10.50 3.88
N CYS A 43 -10.90 -11.30 4.80
CA CYS A 43 -10.78 -12.75 4.80
C CYS A 43 -11.67 -13.46 3.76
N THR A 44 -12.56 -12.74 3.08
CA THR A 44 -13.42 -13.35 2.05
C THR A 44 -12.63 -13.67 0.78
N PRO A 45 -12.88 -14.83 0.13
CA PRO A 45 -12.15 -15.23 -1.07
C PRO A 45 -12.38 -14.29 -2.26
N ILE A 46 -13.53 -13.61 -2.29
CA ILE A 46 -13.87 -12.61 -3.32
C ILE A 46 -12.93 -11.41 -3.22
N TYR A 47 -12.67 -10.93 -2.00
CA TYR A 47 -11.76 -9.82 -1.78
C TYR A 47 -10.32 -10.21 -2.12
N GLN A 48 -9.88 -11.41 -1.75
CA GLN A 48 -8.55 -11.92 -2.08
C GLN A 48 -8.32 -11.97 -3.59
N GLY A 49 -9.26 -12.54 -4.35
CA GLY A 49 -9.15 -12.61 -5.81
C GLY A 49 -9.16 -11.24 -6.50
N ALA A 50 -9.91 -10.27 -5.97
CA ALA A 50 -9.86 -8.90 -6.46
C ALA A 50 -8.53 -8.23 -6.12
N SER A 51 -8.07 -8.34 -4.87
CA SER A 51 -6.82 -7.74 -4.41
C SER A 51 -5.61 -8.26 -5.19
N GLU A 52 -5.58 -9.56 -5.52
CA GLU A 52 -4.50 -10.14 -6.31
C GLU A 52 -4.47 -9.57 -7.74
N LYS A 53 -5.64 -9.38 -8.36
CA LYS A 53 -5.73 -8.74 -9.68
C LYS A 53 -5.24 -7.30 -9.64
N PHE A 54 -5.69 -6.51 -8.65
CA PHE A 54 -5.22 -5.13 -8.47
C PHE A 54 -3.71 -5.06 -8.22
N VAL A 55 -3.15 -5.96 -7.41
CA VAL A 55 -1.70 -6.00 -7.16
C VAL A 55 -0.93 -6.36 -8.43
N ARG A 56 -1.39 -7.35 -9.21
CA ARG A 56 -0.76 -7.74 -10.48
C ARG A 56 -0.90 -6.69 -11.58
N GLU A 57 -1.93 -5.86 -11.56
CA GLU A 57 -2.14 -4.87 -12.61
C GLU A 57 -1.39 -3.56 -12.30
N TYR A 58 -1.37 -3.14 -11.04
CA TYR A 58 -0.89 -1.81 -10.65
C TYR A 58 0.38 -1.79 -9.81
N LEU A 59 0.71 -2.89 -9.10
CA LEU A 59 1.85 -2.93 -8.18
C LEU A 59 3.00 -3.80 -8.67
N THR A 60 2.74 -4.80 -9.52
CA THR A 60 3.84 -5.55 -10.13
C THR A 60 4.47 -4.71 -11.22
N THR A 61 5.67 -4.20 -10.93
CA THR A 61 6.53 -3.51 -11.91
C THR A 61 6.69 -4.39 -13.14
N THR A 62 6.38 -3.83 -14.31
CA THR A 62 6.55 -4.53 -15.59
C THR A 62 8.03 -4.87 -15.80
N GLU A 63 8.31 -5.88 -16.61
CA GLU A 63 9.70 -6.26 -16.93
C GLU A 63 10.47 -5.09 -17.56
N GLU A 64 9.77 -4.26 -18.34
CA GLU A 64 10.32 -3.04 -18.92
C GLU A 64 10.69 -1.99 -17.87
N GLU A 65 9.88 -1.81 -16.82
CA GLU A 65 10.19 -0.92 -15.70
C GLU A 65 11.35 -1.45 -14.86
N LYS A 66 11.43 -2.77 -14.65
CA LYS A 66 12.57 -3.40 -13.99
C LYS A 66 13.85 -3.19 -14.80
N ASP A 67 13.82 -3.45 -16.10
CA ASP A 67 14.97 -3.25 -16.99
C ASP A 67 15.40 -1.78 -17.05
N ARG A 68 14.44 -0.83 -17.12
CA ARG A 68 14.74 0.60 -17.03
C ARG A 68 15.41 0.95 -15.71
N LYS A 69 14.94 0.40 -14.59
CA LYS A 69 15.53 0.62 -13.27
C LYS A 69 16.95 0.05 -13.18
N TYR A 70 17.21 -1.12 -13.76
CA TYR A 70 18.56 -1.69 -13.82
C TYR A 70 19.52 -0.86 -14.67
N MET A 71 19.06 -0.24 -15.77
CA MET A 71 19.89 0.62 -16.62
C MET A 71 20.41 1.88 -15.90
N PHE A 72 19.66 2.42 -14.93
CA PHE A 72 20.04 3.64 -14.20
C PHE A 72 20.57 3.39 -12.78
N ASN A 73 20.63 2.13 -12.34
CA ASN A 73 21.08 1.82 -10.99
C ASN A 73 22.62 1.71 -10.93
N LEU A 74 23.30 2.83 -10.63
CA LEU A 74 24.75 2.90 -10.47
C LEU A 74 25.33 2.01 -9.35
N LYS A 75 24.46 1.41 -8.51
CA LYS A 75 24.83 0.45 -7.43
C LYS A 75 24.58 -1.01 -7.78
N ALA A 76 23.79 -1.32 -8.81
CA ALA A 76 23.57 -2.71 -9.22
C ALA A 76 24.68 -3.10 -10.19
N ASN A 77 25.28 -4.29 -10.01
CA ASN A 77 26.26 -4.80 -10.96
C ASN A 77 25.65 -4.74 -12.37
N PRO A 78 26.31 -4.11 -13.35
CA PRO A 78 25.82 -4.08 -14.72
C PRO A 78 25.61 -5.52 -15.19
N ARG A 79 24.54 -5.78 -15.97
CA ARG A 79 24.29 -7.11 -16.53
C ARG A 79 25.56 -7.58 -17.24
N THR A 80 26.07 -8.74 -16.85
CA THR A 80 27.25 -9.34 -17.46
C THR A 80 26.98 -9.56 -18.94
N SER A 81 27.98 -9.34 -19.81
CA SER A 81 27.83 -9.49 -21.27
C SER A 81 27.22 -10.83 -21.69
N LYS A 82 27.56 -11.90 -20.95
CA LYS A 82 26.97 -13.24 -21.12
C LYS A 82 25.46 -13.28 -20.94
N ALA A 83 24.93 -12.60 -19.93
CA ALA A 83 23.49 -12.53 -19.66
C ALA A 83 22.74 -11.73 -20.74
N ILE A 84 23.42 -10.74 -21.36
CA ILE A 84 22.88 -9.97 -22.48
C ILE A 84 22.86 -10.82 -23.75
N GLN A 85 23.92 -11.60 -24.01
CA GLN A 85 23.96 -12.52 -25.15
C GLN A 85 22.89 -13.61 -25.05
N GLN A 86 22.71 -14.20 -23.85
CA GLN A 86 21.69 -15.21 -23.61
C GLN A 86 20.28 -14.69 -23.90
N THR A 87 19.95 -13.49 -23.41
CA THR A 87 18.64 -12.88 -23.67
C THR A 87 18.42 -12.50 -25.14
N ILE A 88 19.48 -12.14 -25.88
CA ILE A 88 19.41 -11.91 -27.33
C ILE A 88 19.14 -13.21 -28.08
N ASP A 89 19.83 -14.29 -27.72
CA ASP A 89 19.72 -15.58 -28.39
C ASP A 89 18.36 -16.25 -28.12
N GLU A 90 17.85 -16.16 -26.89
CA GLU A 90 16.49 -16.58 -26.52
C GLU A 90 15.42 -15.82 -27.32
N LYS A 91 15.59 -14.50 -27.51
CA LYS A 91 14.68 -13.70 -28.36
C LYS A 91 14.70 -14.15 -29.81
N LYS A 92 15.88 -14.46 -30.36
CA LYS A 92 16.00 -14.96 -31.74
C LYS A 92 15.32 -16.30 -31.91
N GLN A 93 15.45 -17.20 -30.93
CA GLN A 93 14.78 -18.51 -30.93
C GLN A 93 13.26 -18.34 -30.94
N LEU A 94 12.70 -17.51 -30.04
CA LEU A 94 11.26 -17.24 -29.99
C LEU A 94 10.70 -16.58 -31.26
N ILE A 95 11.51 -15.77 -31.97
CA ILE A 95 11.12 -15.19 -33.26
C ILE A 95 11.16 -16.24 -34.37
N SER A 96 12.11 -17.18 -34.33
CA SER A 96 12.23 -18.25 -35.32
C SER A 96 11.18 -19.36 -35.17
N GLU A 97 10.61 -19.51 -33.97
CA GLU A 97 9.54 -20.48 -33.66
C GLU A 97 8.13 -19.94 -33.95
N ARG A 98 8.00 -18.65 -34.32
CA ARG A 98 6.76 -18.01 -34.75
C ARG A 98 6.64 -17.98 -36.27
#